data_AF-R4ZCX2-F1
#
_entry.id   AF-R4ZCX2-F1
#
_cell.length_a   1.000
_cell.length_b   1.000
_cell.length_c   1.000
_cell.angle_alpha   90.00
_cell.angle_beta   90.00
_cell.angle_gamma   90.00
#
_symmetry.space_group_name_H-M   'P 1'
#
loop_
_entity.id
_entity.type
_entity.pdbx_description
1 polymer ?
#
loop_
_entity_poly.entity_id
_entity_poly.type
_entity_poly.pdbx_seq_one_letter_code
_entity_poly.pdbx_strand_id
1 'polypeptide(L)'
;MTEHCPDDVLARLARTGPDGRGQRHLDDCSDCRRRLALWRDVASVMRTEAAEQAAALPPFDLLLGPALAGAEAGTRPSAAFSAVAATAASGRARRANRPWRTAWQLVTGQAVLMPRSWIPLSAAGFAGATLLAHVQERFGLRLFGAVAVLVVLFGALTAASPRRDPRRELLFTLPISPTVVFLGRMTVVLCADVVLAMICSTLVDGPGWWGVVSSWLGEALLAASLALALSVRIAPAAGAAAGGALWVLGVVSGPEGLFATPVDGLLGMLTSTTPWTLVLAAALLGWAAGAMRSLTGTASAAWSPRSADGSDRL
;
A
#
# COMPACT_ATOMS: atom_id res chain seq x y z
N MET A 1 40.05 -3.79 -18.54
CA MET A 1 39.30 -2.55 -18.22
C MET A 1 38.79 -2.67 -16.80
N THR A 2 39.06 -1.70 -15.93
CA THR A 2 38.67 -1.72 -14.51
C THR A 2 37.39 -0.94 -14.22
N GLU A 3 36.91 -0.13 -15.16
CA GLU A 3 35.65 0.59 -15.02
C GLU A 3 34.47 -0.30 -15.43
N HIS A 4 33.54 -0.52 -14.51
CA HIS A 4 32.29 -1.25 -14.75
C HIS A 4 31.15 -0.26 -15.00
N CYS A 5 30.19 -0.63 -15.86
CA CYS A 5 28.97 0.17 -16.02
C CYS A 5 28.17 0.22 -14.70
N PRO A 6 27.62 1.39 -14.34
CA PRO A 6 26.71 1.50 -13.20
C PRO A 6 25.37 0.78 -13.48
N ASP A 7 24.70 0.30 -12.42
CA ASP A 7 23.51 -0.55 -12.55
C ASP A 7 22.33 0.11 -13.25
N ASP A 8 22.19 1.44 -13.13
CA ASP A 8 21.13 2.19 -13.80
C ASP A 8 21.28 2.19 -15.33
N VAL A 9 22.53 2.21 -15.83
CA VAL A 9 22.85 2.06 -17.25
C VAL A 9 22.54 0.64 -17.71
N LEU A 10 22.94 -0.38 -16.96
CA LEU A 10 22.61 -1.78 -17.29
C LEU A 10 21.10 -2.05 -17.29
N ALA A 11 20.37 -1.51 -16.32
CA ALA A 11 18.90 -1.59 -16.24
C ALA A 11 18.20 -0.83 -17.40
N ARG A 12 18.84 0.22 -17.95
CA ARG A 12 18.36 0.90 -19.16
C ARG A 12 18.61 0.05 -20.40
N LEU A 13 19.82 -0.45 -20.60
CA LEU A 13 20.20 -1.30 -21.74
C LEU A 13 19.41 -2.61 -21.78
N ALA A 14 19.03 -3.18 -20.63
CA ALA A 14 18.16 -4.36 -20.57
C ALA A 14 16.76 -4.10 -21.13
N ARG A 15 16.26 -2.86 -21.05
CA ARG A 15 14.94 -2.46 -21.55
C ARG A 15 14.97 -2.04 -23.01
N THR A 16 15.96 -1.24 -23.40
CA THR A 16 16.03 -0.62 -24.74
C THR A 16 16.91 -1.37 -25.73
N GLY A 17 17.69 -2.35 -25.27
CA GLY A 17 18.80 -2.92 -26.03
C GLY A 17 20.09 -2.09 -25.89
N PRO A 18 21.24 -2.69 -26.23
CA PRO A 18 22.53 -2.00 -26.17
C PRO A 18 22.68 -0.97 -27.30
N ASP A 19 23.19 0.21 -26.98
CA ASP A 19 23.61 1.20 -27.96
C ASP A 19 25.04 0.91 -28.46
N GLY A 20 25.50 1.59 -29.52
CA GLY A 20 26.81 1.30 -30.14
C GLY A 20 28.03 1.54 -29.24
N ARG A 21 27.88 2.27 -28.12
CA ARG A 21 28.92 2.43 -27.09
C ARG A 21 28.82 1.35 -26.01
N GLY A 22 27.61 1.08 -25.51
CA GLY A 22 27.36 0.00 -24.57
C GLY A 22 27.73 -1.37 -25.15
N GLN A 23 27.46 -1.61 -26.43
CA GLN A 23 27.83 -2.86 -27.10
C GLN A 23 29.33 -3.11 -27.08
N ARG A 24 30.14 -2.12 -27.48
CA ARG A 24 31.61 -2.23 -27.45
C ARG A 24 32.15 -2.54 -26.05
N HIS A 25 31.62 -1.87 -25.03
CA HIS A 25 32.01 -2.16 -23.65
C HIS A 25 31.60 -3.58 -23.20
N LEU A 26 30.41 -4.04 -23.58
CA LEU A 26 29.94 -5.39 -23.24
C LEU A 26 30.77 -6.48 -23.94
N ASP A 27 31.25 -6.22 -25.14
CA ASP A 27 32.14 -7.13 -25.86
C ASP A 27 33.47 -7.29 -25.09
N ASP A 28 34.00 -6.19 -24.54
CA ASP A 28 35.27 -6.15 -23.81
C ASP A 28 35.17 -6.55 -22.32
N CYS A 29 33.97 -6.52 -21.71
CA CYS A 29 33.79 -6.74 -20.27
C CYS A 29 32.81 -7.90 -19.96
N SER A 30 33.34 -9.04 -19.49
CA SER A 30 32.56 -10.23 -19.14
C SER A 30 31.67 -10.06 -17.89
N ASP A 31 32.10 -9.25 -16.92
CA ASP A 31 31.31 -9.00 -15.69
C ASP A 31 30.05 -8.17 -16.00
N CYS A 32 30.19 -7.09 -16.78
CA CYS A 32 29.06 -6.30 -17.26
C CYS A 32 28.08 -7.14 -18.09
N ARG A 33 28.56 -8.10 -18.89
CA ARG A 33 27.68 -9.07 -19.60
C ARG A 33 26.89 -9.95 -18.64
N ARG A 34 27.52 -10.47 -17.58
CA ARG A 34 26.83 -11.28 -16.56
C ARG A 34 25.77 -10.47 -15.82
N ARG A 35 26.09 -9.25 -15.40
CA ARG A 35 25.13 -8.34 -14.75
C ARG A 35 23.98 -7.94 -15.69
N LEU A 36 24.27 -7.68 -16.96
CA LEU A 36 23.23 -7.39 -17.96
C LEU A 36 22.30 -8.60 -18.19
N ALA A 37 22.83 -9.83 -18.18
CA ALA A 37 22.02 -11.04 -18.29
C ALA A 37 21.02 -11.16 -17.13
N LEU A 38 21.46 -10.89 -15.89
CA LEU A 38 20.57 -10.82 -14.73
C LEU A 38 19.46 -9.77 -14.90
N TRP A 39 19.81 -8.57 -15.37
CA TRP A 39 18.83 -7.52 -15.63
C TRP A 39 17.85 -7.88 -16.75
N ARG A 40 18.31 -8.59 -17.79
CA ARG A 40 17.45 -9.09 -18.87
C ARG A 40 16.47 -10.15 -18.39
N ASP A 41 16.92 -11.04 -17.49
CA ASP A 41 16.07 -12.07 -16.89
C ASP A 41 14.95 -11.45 -16.04
N VAL A 42 15.30 -10.49 -15.18
CA VAL A 42 14.32 -9.69 -14.43
C VAL A 42 13.34 -8.97 -15.38
N ALA A 43 13.85 -8.38 -16.46
CA ALA A 43 13.02 -7.70 -17.46
C ALA A 43 12.12 -8.68 -18.26
N SER A 44 12.52 -9.93 -18.48
CA SER A 44 11.65 -10.94 -19.08
C SER A 44 10.56 -11.39 -18.13
N VAL A 45 10.87 -11.66 -16.86
CA VAL A 45 9.86 -12.03 -15.85
C VAL A 45 8.81 -10.92 -15.70
N MET A 46 9.24 -9.66 -15.64
CA MET A 46 8.31 -8.53 -15.58
C MET A 46 7.44 -8.41 -16.85
N ARG A 47 7.97 -8.76 -18.03
CA ARG A 47 7.21 -8.76 -19.28
C ARG A 47 6.22 -9.92 -19.36
N THR A 48 6.57 -11.11 -18.89
CA THR A 48 5.65 -12.24 -18.84
C THR A 48 4.52 -11.98 -17.87
N GLU A 49 4.80 -11.45 -16.66
CA GLU A 49 3.77 -11.03 -15.72
C GLU A 49 2.86 -9.95 -16.33
N ALA A 50 3.44 -8.94 -16.99
CA ALA A 50 2.64 -7.90 -17.65
C ALA A 50 1.78 -8.44 -18.80
N ALA A 51 2.29 -9.42 -19.56
CA ALA A 51 1.56 -10.04 -20.67
C ALA A 51 0.41 -10.94 -20.17
N GLU A 52 0.64 -11.75 -19.14
CA GLU A 52 -0.41 -12.55 -18.47
C GLU A 52 -1.51 -11.64 -17.92
N GLN A 53 -1.12 -10.51 -17.33
CA GLN A 53 -2.04 -9.54 -16.76
C GLN A 53 -2.83 -8.80 -17.85
N ALA A 54 -2.19 -8.46 -18.98
CA ALA A 54 -2.87 -7.90 -20.14
C ALA A 54 -3.84 -8.89 -20.81
N ALA A 55 -3.48 -10.18 -20.86
CA ALA A 55 -4.34 -11.22 -21.41
C ALA A 55 -5.60 -11.50 -20.55
N ALA A 56 -5.51 -11.26 -19.23
CA ALA A 56 -6.61 -11.50 -18.30
C ALA A 56 -7.70 -10.41 -18.29
N LEU A 57 -7.41 -9.21 -18.81
CA LEU A 57 -8.34 -8.09 -18.82
C LEU A 57 -8.89 -7.88 -20.24
N PRO A 58 -10.20 -8.10 -20.49
CA PRO A 58 -10.77 -7.79 -21.78
C PRO A 58 -10.56 -6.29 -22.07
N PRO A 59 -10.20 -5.93 -23.32
CA PRO A 59 -9.97 -4.53 -23.68
C PRO A 59 -11.18 -3.67 -23.31
N PHE A 60 -10.91 -2.48 -22.78
CA PHE A 60 -11.91 -1.56 -22.22
C PHE A 60 -13.03 -1.24 -23.22
N ASP A 61 -12.70 -1.18 -24.51
CA ASP A 61 -13.65 -0.96 -25.60
C ASP A 61 -14.69 -2.07 -25.74
N LEU A 62 -14.39 -3.31 -25.36
CA LEU A 62 -15.38 -4.40 -25.34
C LEU A 62 -16.38 -4.25 -24.18
N LEU A 63 -15.98 -3.63 -23.07
CA LEU A 63 -16.86 -3.40 -21.93
C LEU A 63 -17.72 -2.14 -22.12
N LEU A 64 -17.19 -1.11 -22.78
CA LEU A 64 -17.90 0.14 -23.03
C LEU A 64 -18.64 0.19 -24.36
N GLY A 65 -18.20 -0.55 -25.38
CA GLY A 65 -18.80 -0.57 -26.70
C GLY A 65 -20.32 -0.78 -26.66
N PRO A 66 -20.85 -1.75 -25.90
CA PRO A 66 -22.29 -1.95 -25.77
C PRO A 66 -23.00 -0.79 -25.04
N ALA A 67 -22.35 -0.18 -24.05
CA ALA A 67 -22.92 0.93 -23.28
C ALA A 67 -22.94 2.24 -24.07
N LEU A 68 -21.92 2.48 -24.91
CA LEU A 68 -21.82 3.64 -25.79
C LEU A 68 -22.68 3.49 -27.05
N ALA A 69 -22.73 2.29 -27.65
CA ALA A 69 -23.62 2.01 -28.78
C ALA A 69 -25.10 2.14 -28.41
N GLY A 70 -25.47 1.79 -27.17
CA GLY A 70 -26.81 2.04 -26.63
C GLY A 70 -27.14 3.53 -26.43
N ALA A 71 -26.12 4.38 -26.25
CA ALA A 71 -26.28 5.83 -26.13
C ALA A 71 -26.38 6.54 -27.49
N GLU A 72 -25.74 6.01 -28.54
CA GLU A 72 -25.79 6.57 -29.90
C GLU A 72 -27.06 6.17 -30.67
N ALA A 73 -27.61 4.98 -30.41
CA ALA A 73 -28.80 4.47 -31.11
C ALA A 73 -30.11 5.19 -30.72
N GLY A 74 -30.09 6.07 -29.72
CA GLY A 74 -31.25 6.81 -29.27
C GLY A 74 -30.92 8.26 -28.92
N THR A 75 -31.46 9.19 -29.71
CA THR A 75 -31.78 10.59 -29.38
C THR A 75 -30.83 11.67 -29.95
N ARG A 76 -31.44 12.58 -30.73
CA ARG A 76 -30.96 13.94 -31.04
C ARG A 76 -30.30 14.59 -29.82
N PRO A 77 -29.31 15.51 -29.99
CA PRO A 77 -28.70 16.26 -28.89
C PRO A 77 -29.78 17.07 -28.15
N SER A 78 -30.33 16.46 -27.10
CA SER A 78 -31.49 16.91 -26.36
C SER A 78 -31.02 17.81 -25.22
N ALA A 79 -31.83 18.83 -24.90
CA ALA A 79 -31.71 19.68 -23.71
C ALA A 79 -31.54 18.89 -22.38
N ALA A 80 -31.69 17.57 -22.42
CA ALA A 80 -31.31 16.61 -21.40
C ALA A 80 -29.86 16.75 -20.88
N PHE A 81 -28.85 17.07 -21.70
CA PHE A 81 -27.47 17.24 -21.19
C PHE A 81 -27.33 18.45 -20.25
N SER A 82 -28.01 19.56 -20.57
CA SER A 82 -28.10 20.72 -19.67
C SER A 82 -28.93 20.43 -18.41
N ALA A 83 -29.98 19.60 -18.52
CA ALA A 83 -30.74 19.13 -17.37
C ALA A 83 -29.94 18.18 -16.47
N VAL A 84 -29.07 17.32 -17.03
CA VAL A 84 -28.14 16.44 -16.30
C VAL A 84 -27.06 17.26 -15.59
N ALA A 85 -26.53 18.33 -16.19
CA ALA A 85 -25.62 19.25 -15.53
C ALA A 85 -26.30 20.00 -14.35
N ALA A 86 -27.55 20.44 -14.52
CA ALA A 86 -28.33 21.10 -13.47
C ALA A 86 -28.77 20.14 -12.34
N THR A 87 -29.07 18.88 -12.65
CA THR A 87 -29.31 17.83 -11.64
C THR A 87 -28.03 17.36 -10.96
N ALA A 88 -26.87 17.38 -11.63
CA ALA A 88 -25.58 17.14 -11.01
C ALA A 88 -25.18 18.25 -10.01
N ALA A 89 -25.53 19.51 -10.33
CA ALA A 89 -25.30 20.65 -9.44
C ALA A 89 -26.20 20.61 -8.18
N SER A 90 -27.49 20.30 -8.34
CA SER A 90 -28.43 20.16 -7.22
C SER A 90 -28.23 18.86 -6.41
N GLY A 91 -27.78 17.78 -7.06
CA GLY A 91 -27.36 16.54 -6.42
C GLY A 91 -26.09 16.70 -5.56
N ARG A 92 -25.17 17.60 -5.93
CA ARG A 92 -23.99 17.96 -5.11
C ARG A 92 -24.38 18.59 -3.77
N ALA A 93 -25.36 19.49 -3.76
CA ALA A 93 -25.84 20.13 -2.55
C ALA A 93 -26.55 19.15 -1.58
N ARG A 94 -27.27 18.15 -2.11
CA ARG A 94 -27.92 17.10 -1.30
C ARG A 94 -26.96 15.98 -0.87
N ARG A 95 -25.87 15.74 -1.61
CA ARG A 95 -24.84 14.72 -1.27
C ARG A 95 -23.96 15.11 -0.08
N ALA A 96 -23.86 16.39 0.25
CA ALA A 96 -23.09 16.86 1.40
C ALA A 96 -23.56 16.27 2.75
N ASN A 97 -24.80 15.79 2.85
CA ASN A 97 -25.39 15.37 4.12
C ASN A 97 -25.18 13.91 4.52
N ARG A 98 -24.43 13.08 3.76
CA ARG A 98 -24.10 11.70 4.20
C ARG A 98 -22.65 11.28 3.89
N PRO A 99 -21.65 12.01 4.42
CA PRO A 99 -20.24 11.67 4.22
C PRO A 99 -19.92 10.24 4.69
N TRP A 100 -20.59 9.78 5.75
CA TRP A 100 -20.41 8.42 6.29
C TRP A 100 -20.83 7.33 5.29
N ARG A 101 -21.93 7.53 4.54
CA ARG A 101 -22.44 6.52 3.60
C ARG A 101 -21.49 6.39 2.42
N THR A 102 -20.96 7.51 1.94
CA THR A 102 -19.95 7.50 0.88
C THR A 102 -18.66 6.86 1.38
N ALA A 103 -18.19 7.19 2.59
CA ALA A 103 -17.04 6.52 3.19
C ALA A 103 -17.26 5.00 3.31
N TRP A 104 -18.45 4.57 3.76
CA TRP A 104 -18.80 3.16 3.86
C TRP A 104 -18.81 2.47 2.50
N GLN A 105 -19.44 3.06 1.49
CA GLN A 105 -19.44 2.53 0.12
C GLN A 105 -18.03 2.42 -0.48
N LEU A 106 -17.15 3.37 -0.16
CA LEU A 106 -15.75 3.32 -0.57
C LEU A 106 -15.03 2.17 0.13
N VAL A 107 -15.19 2.04 1.45
CA VAL A 107 -14.59 0.98 2.27
C VAL A 107 -15.04 -0.40 1.80
N THR A 108 -16.34 -0.63 1.61
CA THR A 108 -16.85 -1.93 1.12
C THR A 108 -16.40 -2.21 -0.31
N GLY A 109 -16.34 -1.18 -1.16
CA GLY A 109 -15.75 -1.29 -2.49
C GLY A 109 -14.29 -1.75 -2.42
N GLN A 110 -13.46 -1.12 -1.60
CA GLN A 110 -12.05 -1.50 -1.44
C GLN A 110 -11.87 -2.92 -0.86
N ALA A 111 -12.76 -3.36 0.02
CA ALA A 111 -12.71 -4.71 0.58
C ALA A 111 -12.91 -5.80 -0.49
N VAL A 112 -13.79 -5.57 -1.48
CA VAL A 112 -13.99 -6.50 -2.60
C VAL A 112 -12.77 -6.56 -3.53
N LEU A 113 -11.98 -5.48 -3.58
CA LEU A 113 -10.80 -5.37 -4.43
C LEU A 113 -9.51 -5.90 -3.78
N MET A 114 -9.55 -6.20 -2.50
CA MET A 114 -8.41 -6.78 -1.80
C MET A 114 -8.04 -8.15 -2.39
N PRO A 115 -6.75 -8.49 -2.45
CA PRO A 115 -6.32 -9.82 -2.84
C PRO A 115 -6.99 -10.86 -1.93
N ARG A 116 -7.74 -11.79 -2.52
CA ARG A 116 -8.43 -12.85 -1.76
C ARG A 116 -7.47 -13.71 -0.94
N SER A 117 -6.19 -13.74 -1.29
CA SER A 117 -5.13 -14.45 -0.55
C SER A 117 -4.73 -13.77 0.77
N TRP A 118 -5.04 -12.49 0.98
CA TRP A 118 -4.69 -11.78 2.22
C TRP A 118 -5.51 -12.31 3.42
N ILE A 119 -6.83 -12.50 3.26
CA ILE A 119 -7.71 -13.02 4.32
C ILE A 119 -7.23 -14.36 4.89
N PRO A 120 -7.03 -15.42 4.09
CA PRO A 120 -6.58 -16.71 4.62
C PRO A 120 -5.17 -16.62 5.19
N LEU A 121 -4.32 -15.73 4.70
CA LEU A 121 -2.98 -15.52 5.24
C LEU A 121 -3.02 -14.87 6.63
N SER A 122 -3.78 -13.79 6.83
CA SER A 122 -3.97 -13.19 8.17
C SER A 122 -4.65 -14.19 9.11
N ALA A 123 -5.69 -14.88 8.65
CA ALA A 123 -6.39 -15.89 9.45
C ALA A 123 -5.47 -17.04 9.86
N ALA A 124 -4.66 -17.57 8.95
CA ALA A 124 -3.68 -18.62 9.26
C ALA A 124 -2.62 -18.11 10.25
N GLY A 125 -2.15 -16.87 10.09
CA GLY A 125 -1.19 -16.25 11.01
C GLY A 125 -1.74 -16.14 12.44
N PHE A 126 -2.94 -15.60 12.60
CA PHE A 126 -3.58 -15.47 13.92
C PHE A 126 -4.01 -16.81 14.52
N ALA A 127 -4.55 -17.73 13.71
CA ALA A 127 -4.90 -19.07 14.18
C ALA A 127 -3.66 -19.83 14.65
N GLY A 128 -2.57 -19.80 13.88
CA GLY A 128 -1.29 -20.37 14.27
C GLY A 128 -0.76 -19.75 15.58
N ALA A 129 -0.78 -18.43 15.69
CA ALA A 129 -0.38 -17.73 16.92
C ALA A 129 -1.21 -18.13 18.14
N THR A 130 -2.53 -18.28 17.96
CA THR A 130 -3.45 -18.70 19.03
C THR A 130 -3.16 -20.14 19.45
N LEU A 131 -2.96 -21.06 18.49
CA LEU A 131 -2.60 -22.45 18.78
C LEU A 131 -1.27 -22.55 19.51
N LEU A 132 -0.25 -21.80 19.07
CA LEU A 132 1.05 -21.78 19.76
C LEU A 132 0.93 -21.19 21.16
N ALA A 133 0.03 -20.23 21.39
CA ALA A 133 -0.20 -19.66 22.70
C ALA A 133 -0.71 -20.69 23.71
N HIS A 134 -1.55 -21.64 23.29
CA HIS A 134 -2.03 -22.72 24.16
C HIS A 134 -0.98 -23.80 24.44
N VAL A 135 0.04 -23.96 23.60
CA VAL A 135 1.09 -24.97 23.80
C VAL A 135 2.13 -24.53 24.84
N GLN A 136 2.35 -23.21 24.99
CA GLN A 136 3.35 -22.66 25.91
C GLN A 136 2.79 -21.47 26.70
N GLU A 137 2.33 -21.67 27.93
CA GLU A 137 1.64 -20.62 28.71
C GLU A 137 2.47 -19.33 28.88
N ARG A 138 3.78 -19.44 29.20
CA ARG A 138 4.63 -18.25 29.45
C ARG A 138 5.06 -17.54 28.16
N PHE A 139 5.50 -18.30 27.16
CA PHE A 139 6.03 -17.73 25.92
C PHE A 139 4.92 -17.42 24.89
N GLY A 140 3.78 -18.07 25.04
CA GLY A 140 2.64 -18.05 24.13
C GLY A 140 2.05 -16.66 23.97
N LEU A 141 1.81 -15.95 25.07
CA LEU A 141 1.28 -14.58 25.04
C LEU A 141 2.21 -13.61 24.31
N ARG A 142 3.53 -13.73 24.53
CA ARG A 142 4.53 -12.90 23.87
C ARG A 142 4.60 -13.20 22.38
N LEU A 143 4.65 -14.49 22.03
CA LEU A 143 4.68 -14.92 20.65
C LEU A 143 3.41 -14.51 19.90
N PHE A 144 2.25 -14.61 20.55
CA PHE A 144 0.98 -14.13 20.01
C PHE A 144 1.04 -12.63 19.70
N GLY A 145 1.49 -11.82 20.66
CA GLY A 145 1.63 -10.38 20.46
C GLY A 145 2.60 -10.04 19.32
N ALA A 146 3.76 -10.72 19.27
CA ALA A 146 4.74 -10.56 18.20
C ALA A 146 4.18 -10.91 16.82
N VAL A 147 3.43 -12.02 16.70
CA VAL A 147 2.79 -12.40 15.44
C VAL A 147 1.68 -11.42 15.08
N ALA A 148 0.90 -10.93 16.05
CA ALA A 148 -0.15 -9.93 15.80
C ALA A 148 0.43 -8.63 15.23
N VAL A 149 1.51 -8.10 15.83
CA VAL A 149 2.24 -6.93 15.30
C VAL A 149 2.72 -7.20 13.87
N LEU A 150 3.30 -8.37 13.61
CA LEU A 150 3.83 -8.72 12.30
C LEU A 150 2.74 -8.83 11.24
N VAL A 151 1.60 -9.45 11.56
CA VAL A 151 0.45 -9.60 10.65
C VAL A 151 -0.14 -8.22 10.31
N VAL A 152 -0.37 -7.37 11.31
CA VAL A 152 -0.87 -6.00 11.11
C VAL A 152 0.11 -5.16 10.27
N LEU A 153 1.42 -5.27 10.55
CA LEU A 153 2.47 -4.61 9.78
C LEU A 153 2.49 -5.09 8.32
N PHE A 154 2.38 -6.40 8.10
CA PHE A 154 2.34 -6.97 6.76
C PHE A 154 1.06 -6.58 6.01
N GLY A 155 -0.09 -6.54 6.68
CA GLY A 155 -1.34 -5.99 6.16
C GLY A 155 -1.16 -4.54 5.69
N ALA A 156 -0.58 -3.68 6.52
CA ALA A 156 -0.28 -2.30 6.16
C ALA A 156 0.64 -2.20 4.94
N LEU A 157 1.75 -2.94 4.91
CA LEU A 157 2.70 -2.92 3.78
C LEU A 157 2.10 -3.46 2.49
N THR A 158 1.35 -4.56 2.55
CA THR A 158 0.68 -5.14 1.37
C THR A 158 -0.37 -4.21 0.80
N ALA A 159 -1.07 -3.47 1.66
CA ALA A 159 -2.07 -2.52 1.25
C ALA A 159 -1.46 -1.21 0.71
N ALA A 160 -0.22 -0.88 1.12
CA ALA A 160 0.52 0.30 0.64
C ALA A 160 1.35 0.04 -0.62
N SER A 161 1.56 -1.22 -1.00
CA SER A 161 2.37 -1.60 -2.15
C SER A 161 1.77 -1.08 -3.46
N PRO A 162 2.40 -0.10 -4.14
CA PRO A 162 1.85 0.51 -5.35
C PRO A 162 1.95 -0.38 -6.60
N ARG A 163 2.72 -1.48 -6.51
CA ARG A 163 3.15 -2.28 -7.67
C ARG A 163 2.16 -3.37 -8.10
N ARG A 164 1.12 -3.65 -7.32
CA ARG A 164 0.18 -4.76 -7.60
C ARG A 164 -1.19 -4.34 -8.11
N ASP A 165 -1.42 -3.06 -8.36
CA ASP A 165 -2.73 -2.60 -8.80
C ASP A 165 -2.76 -2.33 -10.31
N PRO A 166 -3.23 -3.29 -11.15
CA PRO A 166 -3.38 -3.10 -12.60
C PRO A 166 -4.35 -1.95 -12.95
N ARG A 167 -5.06 -1.43 -11.94
CA ARG A 167 -6.02 -0.34 -12.07
C ARG A 167 -5.39 1.04 -11.94
N ARG A 168 -4.06 1.14 -11.79
CA ARG A 168 -3.37 2.43 -11.77
C ARG A 168 -3.69 3.27 -13.01
N GLU A 169 -3.84 2.63 -14.17
CA GLU A 169 -4.24 3.30 -15.41
C GLU A 169 -5.70 3.77 -15.38
N LEU A 170 -6.61 2.98 -14.82
CA LEU A 170 -8.02 3.35 -14.63
C LEU A 170 -8.23 4.41 -13.52
N LEU A 171 -7.34 4.49 -12.54
CA LEU A 171 -7.41 5.50 -11.49
C LEU A 171 -7.06 6.90 -12.00
N PHE A 172 -6.33 7.02 -13.12
CA PHE A 172 -6.13 8.31 -13.79
C PHE A 172 -7.37 8.81 -14.54
N THR A 173 -8.35 7.94 -14.82
CA THR A 173 -9.60 8.33 -15.49
C THR A 173 -10.75 8.56 -14.51
N LEU A 174 -10.63 8.11 -13.27
CA LEU A 174 -11.67 8.27 -12.25
C LEU A 174 -11.51 9.60 -11.48
N PRO A 175 -12.61 10.32 -11.19
CA PRO A 175 -12.60 11.58 -10.45
C PRO A 175 -12.35 11.42 -8.94
N ILE A 176 -11.74 10.30 -8.50
CA ILE A 176 -11.52 9.98 -7.10
C ILE A 176 -10.04 10.21 -6.77
N SER A 177 -9.76 11.03 -5.76
CA SER A 177 -8.40 11.28 -5.30
C SER A 177 -7.71 9.95 -4.87
N PRO A 178 -6.47 9.69 -5.33
CA PRO A 178 -5.74 8.47 -4.98
C PRO A 178 -5.51 8.34 -3.46
N THR A 179 -5.44 9.47 -2.74
CA THR A 179 -5.32 9.48 -1.28
C THR A 179 -6.53 8.83 -0.60
N VAL A 180 -7.74 9.07 -1.11
CA VAL A 180 -8.97 8.51 -0.53
C VAL A 180 -9.03 7.00 -0.73
N VAL A 181 -8.63 6.52 -1.92
CA VAL A 181 -8.55 5.08 -2.22
C VAL A 181 -7.55 4.40 -1.31
N PHE A 182 -6.35 4.98 -1.15
CA PHE A 182 -5.32 4.45 -0.24
C PHE A 182 -5.83 4.40 1.20
N LEU A 183 -6.39 5.50 1.71
CA LEU A 183 -6.90 5.55 3.10
C LEU A 183 -8.04 4.55 3.32
N GLY A 184 -8.94 4.40 2.35
CA GLY A 184 -10.00 3.40 2.40
C GLY A 184 -9.43 1.98 2.50
N ARG A 185 -8.47 1.64 1.64
CA ARG A 185 -7.82 0.32 1.63
C ARG A 185 -7.04 0.06 2.93
N MET A 186 -6.28 1.04 3.43
CA MET A 186 -5.60 0.96 4.73
C MET A 186 -6.56 0.70 5.86
N THR A 187 -7.66 1.46 5.89
CA THR A 187 -8.66 1.37 6.96
C THR A 187 -9.30 -0.02 6.98
N VAL A 188 -9.70 -0.54 5.82
CA VAL A 188 -10.27 -1.91 5.72
C VAL A 188 -9.31 -2.94 6.30
N VAL A 189 -8.04 -2.91 5.87
CA VAL A 189 -7.04 -3.91 6.24
C VAL A 189 -6.70 -3.83 7.71
N LEU A 190 -6.37 -2.65 8.21
CA LEU A 190 -6.05 -2.45 9.61
C LEU A 190 -7.24 -2.78 10.51
N CYS A 191 -8.46 -2.36 10.17
CA CYS A 191 -9.63 -2.70 10.97
C CYS A 191 -9.90 -4.20 10.98
N ALA A 192 -9.79 -4.88 9.85
CA ALA A 192 -10.02 -6.31 9.77
C ALA A 192 -8.93 -7.12 10.49
N ASP A 193 -7.64 -6.78 10.33
CA ASP A 193 -6.54 -7.42 11.08
C ASP A 193 -6.70 -7.17 12.59
N VAL A 194 -7.03 -5.95 13.03
CA VAL A 194 -7.26 -5.63 14.44
C VAL A 194 -8.46 -6.39 15.00
N VAL A 195 -9.61 -6.39 14.31
CA VAL A 195 -10.80 -7.14 14.76
C VAL A 195 -10.49 -8.63 14.86
N LEU A 196 -9.78 -9.20 13.89
CA LEU A 196 -9.39 -10.61 13.91
C LEU A 196 -8.42 -10.91 15.06
N ALA A 197 -7.41 -10.07 15.28
CA ALA A 197 -6.49 -10.17 16.42
C ALA A 197 -7.22 -10.08 17.76
N MET A 198 -8.22 -9.20 17.87
CA MET A 198 -9.07 -9.05 19.05
C MET A 198 -9.88 -10.31 19.32
N ILE A 199 -10.52 -10.89 18.29
CA ILE A 199 -11.24 -12.15 18.39
C ILE A 199 -10.29 -13.26 18.86
N CYS A 200 -9.12 -13.40 18.24
CA CYS A 200 -8.13 -14.38 18.67
C CYS A 200 -7.61 -14.12 20.09
N SER A 201 -7.47 -12.86 20.51
CA SER A 201 -7.08 -12.50 21.88
C SER A 201 -8.10 -12.96 22.93
N THR A 202 -9.39 -13.13 22.56
CA THR A 202 -10.40 -13.71 23.45
C THR A 202 -10.29 -15.22 23.62
N LEU A 203 -9.60 -15.89 22.69
CA LEU A 203 -9.38 -17.34 22.71
C LEU A 203 -8.12 -17.70 23.49
N VAL A 204 -7.17 -16.78 23.63
CA VAL A 204 -5.93 -17.02 24.38
C VAL A 204 -6.19 -16.90 25.88
N ASP A 205 -5.92 -17.98 26.62
CA ASP A 205 -6.00 -17.99 28.08
C ASP A 205 -4.99 -17.00 28.69
N GLY A 206 -5.42 -16.18 29.67
CA GLY A 206 -4.55 -15.15 30.25
C GLY A 206 -5.24 -14.27 31.30
N PRO A 207 -4.57 -13.18 31.75
CA PRO A 207 -5.06 -12.26 32.80
C PRO A 207 -6.27 -11.40 32.37
N GLY A 208 -6.97 -11.81 31.31
CA GLY A 208 -8.07 -11.10 30.66
C GLY A 208 -7.73 -10.68 29.24
N TRP A 209 -8.73 -10.74 28.35
CA TRP A 209 -8.58 -10.42 26.92
C TRP A 209 -8.01 -9.01 26.68
N TRP A 210 -8.36 -8.03 27.51
CA TRP A 210 -7.85 -6.66 27.38
C TRP A 210 -6.35 -6.56 27.67
N GLY A 211 -5.83 -7.34 28.61
CA GLY A 211 -4.40 -7.38 28.89
C GLY A 211 -3.62 -7.87 27.67
N VAL A 212 -4.11 -8.92 27.02
CA VAL A 212 -3.56 -9.44 25.76
C VAL A 212 -3.65 -8.40 24.65
N VAL A 213 -4.79 -7.74 24.47
CA VAL A 213 -4.95 -6.68 23.45
C VAL A 213 -3.97 -5.53 23.68
N SER A 214 -3.88 -5.05 24.91
CA SER A 214 -3.03 -3.91 25.27
C SER A 214 -1.54 -4.19 25.13
N SER A 215 -1.12 -5.47 25.11
CA SER A 215 0.29 -5.84 24.98
C SER A 215 0.81 -5.72 23.55
N TRP A 216 -0.05 -5.85 22.53
CA TRP A 216 0.36 -5.78 21.11
C TRP A 216 -0.20 -4.58 20.36
N LEU A 217 -1.32 -3.99 20.79
CA LEU A 217 -2.02 -2.96 20.00
C LEU A 217 -1.17 -1.70 19.77
N GLY A 218 -0.54 -1.17 20.82
CA GLY A 218 0.32 0.01 20.76
C GLY A 218 1.49 -0.19 19.79
N GLU A 219 2.25 -1.27 19.99
CA GLU A 219 3.37 -1.65 19.12
C GLU A 219 2.91 -1.88 17.67
N ALA A 220 1.81 -2.59 17.45
CA ALA A 220 1.28 -2.90 16.12
C ALA A 220 0.90 -1.63 15.35
N LEU A 221 0.17 -0.70 15.98
CA LEU A 221 -0.22 0.56 15.37
C LEU A 221 0.98 1.47 15.13
N LEU A 222 1.94 1.53 16.05
CA LEU A 222 3.15 2.32 15.89
C LEU A 222 4.03 1.76 14.76
N ALA A 223 4.25 0.45 14.72
CA ALA A 223 5.03 -0.22 13.67
C ALA A 223 4.38 -0.06 12.30
N ALA A 224 3.07 -0.31 12.18
CA ALA A 224 2.34 -0.13 10.94
C ALA A 224 2.35 1.33 10.47
N SER A 225 2.07 2.29 11.35
CA SER A 225 2.04 3.72 10.99
C SER A 225 3.43 4.24 10.58
N LEU A 226 4.50 3.87 11.29
CA LEU A 226 5.88 4.19 10.94
C LEU A 226 6.27 3.58 9.59
N ALA A 227 5.94 2.31 9.38
CA ALA A 227 6.21 1.61 8.12
C ALA A 227 5.48 2.28 6.95
N LEU A 228 4.22 2.65 7.11
CA LEU A 228 3.44 3.35 6.09
C LEU A 228 4.01 4.74 5.79
N ALA A 229 4.31 5.50 6.84
CA ALA A 229 4.91 6.83 6.76
C ALA A 229 6.18 6.84 5.91
N LEU A 230 7.11 5.94 6.20
CA LEU A 230 8.37 5.82 5.46
C LEU A 230 8.23 5.15 4.09
N SER A 231 7.28 4.22 3.94
CA SER A 231 6.95 3.61 2.65
C SER A 231 6.49 4.64 1.62
N VAL A 232 5.64 5.57 2.04
CA VAL A 232 5.07 6.62 1.18
C VAL A 232 6.11 7.72 0.86
N ARG A 233 6.97 8.07 1.83
CA ARG A 233 7.89 9.20 1.71
C ARG A 233 9.22 8.86 1.06
N ILE A 234 9.78 7.69 1.38
CA ILE A 234 11.13 7.33 0.99
C ILE A 234 11.06 6.20 -0.04
N ALA A 235 10.69 5.01 0.42
CA ALA A 235 10.56 3.82 -0.41
C ALA A 235 9.85 2.72 0.40
N PRO A 236 9.11 1.79 -0.26
CA PRO A 236 8.50 0.64 0.40
C PRO A 236 9.48 -0.19 1.24
N ALA A 237 10.73 -0.35 0.76
CA ALA A 237 11.77 -1.06 1.49
C ALA A 237 12.17 -0.36 2.80
N ALA A 238 12.23 0.97 2.80
CA ALA A 238 12.56 1.75 4.00
C ALA A 238 11.47 1.61 5.07
N GLY A 239 10.20 1.64 4.66
CA GLY A 239 9.08 1.41 5.57
C GLY A 239 9.06 -0.01 6.14
N ALA A 240 9.27 -1.03 5.30
CA ALA A 240 9.37 -2.41 5.75
C ALA A 240 10.52 -2.61 6.74
N ALA A 241 11.69 -2.04 6.46
CA ALA A 241 12.85 -2.10 7.33
C ALA A 241 12.59 -1.40 8.68
N ALA A 242 11.96 -0.23 8.68
CA ALA A 242 11.67 0.50 9.91
C ALA A 242 10.60 -0.18 10.79
N GLY A 243 9.50 -0.64 10.18
CA GLY A 243 8.48 -1.41 10.91
C GLY A 243 9.04 -2.74 11.45
N GLY A 244 9.84 -3.43 10.63
CA GLY A 244 10.51 -4.67 11.03
C GLY A 244 11.54 -4.44 12.14
N ALA A 245 12.31 -3.35 12.09
CA ALA A 245 13.24 -2.99 13.15
C ALA A 245 12.51 -2.70 14.47
N LEU A 246 11.38 -1.97 14.43
CA LEU A 246 10.58 -1.73 15.62
C LEU A 246 10.02 -3.03 16.20
N TRP A 247 9.54 -3.94 15.34
CA TRP A 247 9.07 -5.27 15.74
C TRP A 247 10.18 -6.11 16.38
N VAL A 248 11.38 -6.19 15.77
CA VAL A 248 12.52 -6.91 16.37
C VAL A 248 12.84 -6.32 17.74
N LEU A 249 12.82 -5.01 17.85
CA LEU A 249 13.14 -4.32 19.10
C LEU A 249 12.09 -4.59 20.19
N GLY A 250 10.80 -4.60 19.84
CA GLY A 250 9.72 -5.01 20.75
C GLY A 250 9.83 -6.46 21.20
N VAL A 251 10.16 -7.37 20.27
CA VAL A 251 10.41 -8.78 20.58
C VAL A 251 11.61 -8.93 21.51
N VAL A 252 12.70 -8.19 21.33
CA VAL A 252 13.95 -8.37 22.10
C VAL A 252 13.90 -7.68 23.47
N SER A 253 13.23 -6.53 23.61
CA SER A 253 13.33 -5.62 24.77
C SER A 253 12.18 -5.76 25.79
N GLY A 254 11.33 -6.78 25.67
CA GLY A 254 10.19 -6.99 26.57
C GLY A 254 10.61 -7.31 28.03
N PRO A 255 9.66 -7.41 28.98
CA PRO A 255 9.94 -7.74 30.38
C PRO A 255 10.67 -9.07 30.58
N GLU A 256 10.56 -9.99 29.61
CA GLU A 256 11.33 -11.24 29.54
C GLU A 256 12.36 -11.22 28.38
N GLY A 257 12.85 -10.04 28.04
CA GLY A 257 13.83 -9.79 27.01
C GLY A 257 15.16 -10.51 27.25
N LEU A 258 15.89 -10.78 26.17
CA LEU A 258 17.23 -11.40 26.26
C LEU A 258 18.27 -10.42 26.82
N PHE A 259 17.98 -9.12 26.77
CA PHE A 259 18.88 -8.07 27.21
C PHE A 259 18.11 -7.11 28.11
N ALA A 260 18.63 -6.87 29.31
CA ALA A 260 18.20 -5.77 30.17
C ALA A 260 19.07 -4.56 29.84
N THR A 261 18.55 -3.63 29.04
CA THR A 261 19.22 -2.38 28.72
C THR A 261 18.45 -1.20 29.32
N PRO A 262 19.11 -0.09 29.68
CA PRO A 262 18.42 1.12 30.14
C PRO A 262 17.45 1.68 29.07
N VAL A 263 17.60 1.26 27.81
CA VAL A 263 16.71 1.63 26.70
C VAL A 263 15.33 0.95 26.84
N ASP A 264 15.23 -0.18 27.53
CA ASP A 264 14.00 -0.96 27.66
C ASP A 264 12.86 -0.18 28.33
N GLY A 265 13.18 0.73 29.26
CA GLY A 265 12.18 1.58 29.91
C GLY A 265 11.56 2.60 28.94
N LEU A 266 12.40 3.24 28.10
CA LEU A 266 11.93 4.14 27.05
C LEU A 266 11.17 3.37 25.98
N LEU A 267 11.65 2.18 25.63
CA LEU A 267 11.02 1.35 24.62
C LEU A 267 9.69 0.81 25.09
N GLY A 268 9.61 0.29 26.30
CA GLY A 268 8.37 -0.16 26.92
C GLY A 268 7.33 0.94 27.00
N MET A 269 7.74 2.19 27.24
CA MET A 269 6.83 3.35 27.19
C MET A 269 6.31 3.62 25.76
N LEU A 270 7.16 3.42 24.74
CA LEU A 270 6.81 3.63 23.33
C LEU A 270 6.02 2.46 22.71
N THR A 271 6.24 1.23 23.15
CA THR A 271 5.57 0.02 22.63
C THR A 271 4.31 -0.32 23.41
N SER A 272 4.20 0.13 24.67
CA SER A 272 2.96 -0.01 25.44
C SER A 272 1.81 0.78 24.83
N THR A 273 0.61 0.23 24.96
CA THR A 273 -0.63 0.91 24.53
C THR A 273 -0.95 2.04 25.49
N THR A 274 -0.38 3.22 25.24
CA THR A 274 -0.65 4.46 25.99
C THR A 274 -1.35 5.47 25.07
N PRO A 275 -2.07 6.47 25.63
CA PRO A 275 -2.66 7.53 24.80
C PRO A 275 -1.64 8.23 23.90
N TRP A 276 -0.40 8.39 24.38
CA TRP A 276 0.69 9.02 23.63
C TRP A 276 1.12 8.21 22.41
N THR A 277 1.20 6.88 22.53
CA THR A 277 1.57 6.02 21.40
C THR A 277 0.47 6.01 20.34
N LEU A 278 -0.79 6.07 20.74
CA LEU A 278 -1.92 6.25 19.83
C LEU A 278 -1.89 7.61 19.12
N VAL A 279 -1.59 8.71 19.84
CA VAL A 279 -1.45 10.04 19.22
C VAL A 279 -0.29 10.06 18.22
N LEU A 280 0.84 9.46 18.57
CA LEU A 280 2.00 9.37 17.68
C LEU A 280 1.69 8.54 16.42
N ALA A 281 1.03 7.39 16.57
CA ALA A 281 0.60 6.56 15.45
C ALA A 281 -0.38 7.33 14.54
N ALA A 282 -1.35 8.04 15.12
CA ALA A 282 -2.27 8.88 14.37
C ALA A 282 -1.55 10.04 13.64
N ALA A 283 -0.56 10.67 14.28
CA ALA A 283 0.26 11.71 13.66
C ALA A 283 1.06 11.17 12.47
N LEU A 284 1.67 9.98 12.59
CA LEU A 284 2.40 9.31 11.51
C LEU A 284 1.47 8.94 10.34
N LEU A 285 0.26 8.44 10.61
CA LEU A 285 -0.75 8.18 9.58
C LEU A 285 -1.21 9.47 8.89
N GLY A 286 -1.44 10.54 9.66
CA GLY A 286 -1.76 11.86 9.13
C GLY A 286 -0.65 12.43 8.25
N TRP A 287 0.61 12.21 8.64
CA TRP A 287 1.79 12.61 7.88
C TRP A 287 1.92 11.82 6.56
N ALA A 288 1.68 10.51 6.60
CA ALA A 288 1.63 9.65 5.40
C ALA A 288 0.53 10.11 4.43
N ALA A 289 -0.67 10.40 4.95
CA ALA A 289 -1.79 10.90 4.18
C ALA A 289 -1.50 12.29 3.58
N GLY A 290 -0.82 13.17 4.31
CA GLY A 290 -0.34 14.46 3.81
C GLY A 290 0.65 14.31 2.65
N ALA A 291 1.60 13.39 2.77
CA ALA A 291 2.62 13.14 1.75
C ALA A 291 2.02 12.69 0.40
N MET A 292 1.00 11.84 0.41
CA MET A 292 0.31 11.44 -0.83
C MET A 292 -0.45 12.59 -1.49
N ARG A 293 -1.00 13.52 -0.70
CA ARG A 293 -1.68 14.71 -1.23
C ARG A 293 -0.69 15.62 -1.96
N SER A 294 0.50 15.83 -1.41
CA SER A 294 1.54 16.64 -2.07
C SER A 294 1.99 16.07 -3.42
N LEU A 295 2.11 14.74 -3.54
CA LEU A 295 2.48 14.09 -4.81
C LEU A 295 1.43 14.32 -5.92
N THR A 296 0.16 14.43 -5.54
CA THR A 296 -0.93 14.68 -6.49
C THR A 296 -0.91 16.13 -6.98
N GLY A 297 -0.62 17.09 -6.08
CA GLY A 297 -0.56 18.52 -6.40
C GLY A 297 0.56 18.87 -7.38
N THR A 298 1.74 18.26 -7.22
CA THR A 298 2.87 18.47 -8.15
C THR A 298 2.58 17.97 -9.56
N ALA A 299 1.86 16.85 -9.69
CA ALA A 299 1.47 16.30 -10.99
C ALA A 299 0.49 17.20 -11.73
N SER A 300 -0.49 17.78 -11.01
CA SER A 300 -1.44 18.73 -11.61
C SER A 300 -0.79 20.04 -12.06
N ALA A 301 0.23 20.53 -11.35
CA ALA A 301 0.95 21.74 -11.72
C ALA A 301 1.83 21.53 -12.97
N ALA A 302 2.46 20.35 -13.10
CA ALA A 302 3.28 20.01 -14.26
C ALA A 302 2.47 19.82 -15.55
N TRP A 303 1.20 19.42 -15.45
CA TRP A 303 0.29 19.26 -16.59
C TRP A 303 -0.51 20.52 -16.92
N SER A 304 -0.20 21.69 -16.35
CA SER A 304 -0.75 22.94 -16.89
C SER A 304 -0.24 23.06 -18.33
N PRO A 305 -1.10 22.90 -19.36
CA PRO A 305 -0.67 22.96 -20.74
C PRO A 305 -0.12 24.36 -20.91
N ARG A 306 1.22 24.45 -20.94
CA ARG A 306 1.95 25.68 -21.21
C ARG A 306 1.29 26.22 -22.46
N SER A 307 0.50 27.28 -22.28
CA SER A 307 -0.43 27.78 -23.27
C SER A 307 0.34 27.84 -24.56
N ALA A 308 -0.13 27.08 -25.56
CA ALA A 308 0.32 27.19 -26.93
C ALA A 308 -0.16 28.54 -27.47
N ASP A 309 0.26 29.60 -26.79
CA ASP A 309 0.22 30.97 -27.23
C ASP A 309 1.38 31.10 -28.23
N GLY A 310 1.22 30.35 -29.32
CA GLY A 310 1.86 30.60 -30.60
C GLY A 310 0.97 31.53 -31.41
N SER A 311 0.40 32.54 -30.76
CA SER A 311 0.01 33.77 -31.43
C SER A 311 1.29 34.62 -31.49
N ASP A 312 1.64 35.10 -32.69
CA ASP A 312 2.88 35.79 -33.09
C ASP A 312 3.99 34.84 -33.59
N ARG A 313 4.37 34.80 -34.88
CA ARG A 313 4.42 35.87 -35.89
C ARG A 313 4.18 35.31 -37.29
N LEU A 314 3.20 35.90 -37.98
CA LEU A 314 3.17 36.05 -39.44
C LEU A 314 4.18 37.12 -39.87
#